data_AF-A0A0H0XNK1-F1
#
_entry.id   AF-A0A0H0XNK1-F1
#
_cell.length_a   1.000
_cell.length_b   1.000
_cell.length_c   1.000
_cell.angle_alpha   90.00
_cell.angle_beta   90.00
_cell.angle_gamma   90.00
#
_symmetry.space_group_name_H-M   'P 1'
#
loop_
_entity.id
_entity.type
_entity.pdbx_description
1 polymer ?
#
loop_
_entity_poly.entity_id
_entity_poly.type
_entity_poly.pdbx_seq_one_letter_code
_entity_poly.pdbx_strand_id
1 'polypeptide(L)'
;MATVKSRKNRAPLNLAMGLVGLLSVFTIIAAELLALPKAIVPICAAAMIISLAVMFFTRRSDEYTLALWSAGTNAAFAAIIGWLIIGPFAAGVMEGFNAAHEGREAERNFSYAAGSGFSIIAFYVVFNIKRLTGAL
;
A
#
# COMPACT_ATOMS: atom_id res chain seq x y z
N MET A 1 -36.58 -26.57 -15.93
CA MET A 1 -35.12 -26.77 -15.87
C MET A 1 -34.48 -25.39 -15.65
N ALA A 2 -34.09 -25.07 -14.42
CA ALA A 2 -33.53 -23.76 -14.10
C ALA A 2 -32.05 -23.71 -14.50
N THR A 3 -31.69 -22.79 -15.39
CA THR A 3 -30.29 -22.57 -15.79
C THR A 3 -29.53 -21.93 -14.63
N VAL A 4 -28.64 -22.68 -13.99
CA VAL A 4 -27.72 -22.16 -12.99
C VAL A 4 -26.76 -21.20 -13.69
N LYS A 5 -26.95 -19.90 -13.50
CA LYS A 5 -26.08 -18.85 -14.06
C LYS A 5 -24.71 -18.99 -13.39
N SER A 6 -23.72 -19.50 -14.14
CA SER A 6 -22.33 -19.59 -13.68
C SER A 6 -21.87 -18.21 -13.17
N ARG A 7 -21.46 -18.13 -11.90
CA ARG A 7 -20.89 -16.89 -11.36
C ARG A 7 -19.59 -16.62 -12.10
N LYS A 8 -19.52 -15.47 -12.77
CA LYS A 8 -18.31 -15.00 -13.46
C LYS A 8 -17.13 -15.01 -12.47
N ASN A 9 -16.07 -15.74 -12.80
CA ASN A 9 -14.84 -15.76 -12.00
C ASN A 9 -14.21 -14.35 -12.02
N ARG A 10 -14.06 -13.75 -10.84
CA ARG A 10 -13.49 -12.41 -10.65
C ARG A 10 -12.07 -12.44 -10.05
N ALA A 11 -11.50 -13.64 -9.82
CA ALA A 11 -10.15 -13.77 -9.29
C ALA A 11 -9.08 -13.17 -10.21
N PRO A 12 -9.09 -13.37 -11.55
CA PRO A 12 -8.11 -12.74 -12.43
C PRO A 12 -8.14 -11.21 -12.37
N LEU A 13 -9.33 -10.63 -12.21
CA LEU A 13 -9.48 -9.18 -12.04
C LEU A 13 -8.84 -8.72 -10.72
N ASN A 14 -9.05 -9.43 -9.61
CA ASN A 14 -8.43 -9.10 -8.32
C ASN A 14 -6.90 -9.09 -8.43
N LEU A 15 -6.33 -10.13 -9.05
CA LEU A 15 -4.88 -10.27 -9.23
C LEU A 15 -4.29 -9.18 -10.13
N ALA A 16 -5.00 -8.82 -11.21
CA ALA A 16 -4.59 -7.72 -12.09
C ALA A 16 -4.59 -6.39 -11.33
N MET A 17 -5.63 -6.11 -10.57
CA MET A 17 -5.71 -4.87 -9.77
C MET A 17 -4.65 -4.82 -8.67
N GLY A 18 -4.24 -5.96 -8.12
CA GLY A 18 -3.10 -6.05 -7.20
C GLY A 18 -1.79 -5.54 -7.80
N LEU A 19 -1.53 -5.79 -9.09
CA LEU A 19 -0.37 -5.24 -9.79
C LEU A 19 -0.56 -3.77 -10.16
N VAL A 20 -1.74 -3.39 -10.66
CA VAL A 20 -2.04 -1.99 -11.01
C VAL A 20 -1.83 -1.09 -9.80
N GLY A 21 -2.32 -1.49 -8.63
CA GLY A 21 -2.14 -0.74 -7.39
C GLY A 21 -0.67 -0.67 -6.95
N LEU A 22 0.07 -1.79 -7.02
CA LEU A 22 1.50 -1.80 -6.69
C LEU A 22 2.32 -0.88 -7.61
N LEU A 23 2.09 -0.97 -8.92
CA LEU A 23 2.75 -0.10 -9.90
C LEU A 23 2.38 1.37 -9.68
N SER A 24 1.13 1.66 -9.33
CA SER A 24 0.69 3.02 -9.03
C SER A 24 1.43 3.58 -7.81
N VAL A 25 1.57 2.80 -6.73
CA VAL A 25 2.32 3.19 -5.54
C VAL A 25 3.79 3.46 -5.87
N PHE A 26 4.45 2.55 -6.59
CA PHE A 26 5.85 2.76 -6.98
C PHE A 26 6.03 3.93 -7.94
N THR A 27 5.07 4.18 -8.84
CA THR A 27 5.14 5.33 -9.74
C THR A 27 4.99 6.64 -8.97
N ILE A 28 4.12 6.70 -7.94
CA ILE A 28 4.01 7.87 -7.07
C ILE A 28 5.33 8.13 -6.35
N ILE A 29 5.94 7.09 -5.75
CA ILE A 29 7.24 7.21 -5.08
C ILE A 29 8.33 7.65 -6.08
N ALA A 30 8.38 7.04 -7.25
CA ALA A 30 9.34 7.39 -8.30
C ALA A 30 9.13 8.82 -8.81
N ALA A 31 7.89 9.32 -8.85
CA ALA A 31 7.60 10.68 -9.28
C ALA A 31 8.21 11.73 -8.34
N GLU A 32 8.18 11.48 -7.04
CA GLU A 32 8.84 12.32 -6.02
C GLU A 32 10.37 12.24 -6.14
N LEU A 33 10.93 11.05 -6.41
CA LEU A 33 12.38 10.85 -6.48
C LEU A 33 13.02 11.34 -7.78
N LEU A 34 12.31 11.24 -8.91
CA LEU A 34 12.82 11.52 -10.25
C LEU A 34 12.28 12.83 -10.85
N ALA A 35 11.56 13.64 -10.06
CA ALA A 35 10.94 14.89 -10.49
C ALA A 35 10.07 14.74 -11.76
N LEU A 36 9.27 13.67 -11.81
CA LEU A 36 8.37 13.40 -12.94
C LEU A 36 7.26 14.47 -13.05
N PRO A 37 6.57 14.56 -14.21
CA PRO A 37 5.46 15.50 -14.38
C PRO A 37 4.40 15.36 -13.28
N LYS A 38 4.04 16.50 -12.65
CA LYS A 38 3.10 16.55 -11.51
C LYS A 38 1.72 15.95 -11.80
N ALA A 39 1.32 15.87 -13.08
CA ALA A 39 0.07 15.25 -13.50
C ALA A 39 0.03 13.72 -13.29
N ILE A 40 1.18 13.05 -13.14
CA ILE A 40 1.24 11.60 -12.98
C ILE A 40 0.72 11.18 -11.60
N VAL A 41 1.09 11.91 -10.55
CA VAL A 41 0.70 11.60 -9.16
C VAL A 41 -0.81 11.45 -8.97
N PRO A 42 -1.68 12.40 -9.37
CA PRO A 42 -3.12 12.26 -9.20
C PRO A 42 -3.72 11.12 -10.04
N ILE A 43 -3.18 10.83 -11.23
CA ILE A 43 -3.63 9.72 -12.08
C ILE A 43 -3.30 8.39 -11.40
N CYS A 44 -2.07 8.21 -10.93
CA CYS A 44 -1.66 7.01 -10.21
C CYS A 44 -2.41 6.87 -8.88
N ALA A 45 -2.67 7.97 -8.17
CA ALA A 45 -3.46 7.94 -6.94
C ALA A 45 -4.90 7.47 -7.22
N ALA A 46 -5.54 7.96 -8.28
CA ALA A 46 -6.86 7.49 -8.70
C ALA A 46 -6.84 6.00 -9.08
N ALA A 47 -5.84 5.56 -9.86
CA ALA A 47 -5.68 4.16 -10.24
C ALA A 47 -5.50 3.24 -9.01
N MET A 48 -4.71 3.67 -8.02
CA MET A 48 -4.49 2.97 -6.75
C MET A 48 -5.78 2.87 -5.91
N ILE A 49 -6.58 3.94 -5.85
CA ILE A 49 -7.86 3.95 -5.12
C ILE A 49 -8.84 2.99 -5.81
N ILE A 50 -8.95 3.08 -7.13
CA ILE A 50 -9.81 2.19 -7.92
C ILE A 50 -9.36 0.74 -7.77
N SER A 51 -8.06 0.45 -7.79
CA SER A 51 -7.56 -0.91 -7.58
C SER A 51 -7.92 -1.45 -6.21
N LEU A 52 -7.74 -0.65 -5.15
CA LEU A 52 -8.08 -1.08 -3.80
C LEU A 52 -9.59 -1.38 -3.68
N ALA A 53 -10.44 -0.51 -4.24
CA ALA A 53 -11.88 -0.70 -4.25
C ALA A 53 -12.28 -1.98 -5.01
N VAL A 54 -11.75 -2.19 -6.21
CA VAL A 54 -12.04 -3.39 -7.01
C VAL A 54 -11.54 -4.66 -6.29
N MET A 55 -10.33 -4.63 -5.72
CA MET A 55 -9.81 -5.76 -4.94
C MET A 55 -10.70 -6.04 -3.74
N PHE A 56 -11.17 -5.01 -3.03
CA PHE A 56 -12.10 -5.20 -1.91
C PHE A 56 -13.38 -5.91 -2.37
N PHE A 57 -14.03 -5.45 -3.44
CA PHE A 57 -15.27 -6.08 -3.94
C PHE A 57 -15.07 -7.46 -4.56
N THR A 58 -13.85 -7.79 -4.96
CA THR A 58 -13.51 -9.08 -5.59
C THR A 58 -12.75 -10.03 -4.64
N ARG A 59 -12.52 -9.66 -3.38
CA ARG A 59 -11.73 -10.46 -2.42
C ARG A 59 -12.33 -11.82 -2.07
N ARG A 60 -13.63 -12.02 -2.33
CA ARG A 60 -14.36 -13.28 -2.06
C ARG A 60 -14.61 -14.08 -3.33
N SER A 61 -13.74 -13.94 -4.33
CA SER A 61 -13.88 -14.67 -5.60
C SER A 61 -13.55 -16.15 -5.42
N ASP A 62 -12.57 -16.44 -4.57
CA ASP A 62 -12.11 -17.77 -4.17
C ASP A 62 -11.36 -17.66 -2.82
N GLU A 63 -10.95 -18.80 -2.26
CA GLU A 63 -10.18 -18.85 -1.01
C GLU A 63 -8.80 -18.20 -1.16
N TYR A 64 -8.20 -18.32 -2.34
CA TYR A 64 -6.89 -17.75 -2.65
C TYR A 64 -6.89 -16.21 -2.55
N THR A 65 -7.79 -15.53 -3.25
CA THR A 65 -7.95 -14.07 -3.22
C THR A 65 -8.32 -13.56 -1.84
N LEU A 66 -9.08 -14.34 -1.07
CA LEU A 66 -9.38 -14.02 0.33
C LEU A 66 -8.12 -14.10 1.21
N ALA A 67 -7.32 -15.16 1.06
CA ALA A 67 -6.08 -15.34 1.80
C ALA A 67 -5.01 -14.29 1.45
N LEU A 68 -4.98 -13.83 0.20
CA LEU A 68 -4.14 -12.72 -0.24
C LEU A 68 -4.61 -11.38 0.36
N TRP A 69 -5.91 -11.10 0.28
CA TRP A 69 -6.50 -9.88 0.85
C TRP A 69 -6.20 -9.78 2.34
N SER A 70 -6.45 -10.85 3.10
CA SER A 70 -6.22 -10.88 4.55
C SER A 70 -4.74 -10.66 4.91
N ALA A 71 -3.81 -11.22 4.13
CA ALA A 71 -2.39 -10.98 4.35
C ALA A 71 -2.00 -9.52 4.10
N GLY A 72 -2.49 -8.94 3.00
CA GLY A 72 -2.29 -7.52 2.71
C GLY A 72 -2.86 -6.62 3.81
N THR A 73 -4.10 -6.85 4.27
CA THR A 73 -4.72 -6.03 5.32
C THR A 73 -4.01 -6.17 6.66
N ASN A 74 -3.57 -7.38 7.02
CA ASN A 74 -2.82 -7.60 8.26
C ASN A 74 -1.47 -6.88 8.21
N ALA A 75 -0.78 -6.91 7.08
CA ALA A 75 0.46 -6.17 6.88
C ALA A 75 0.25 -4.64 6.95
N ALA A 76 -0.80 -4.13 6.31
CA ALA A 76 -1.15 -2.71 6.37
C ALA A 76 -1.44 -2.25 7.81
N PHE A 77 -2.17 -3.07 8.57
CA PHE A 77 -2.48 -2.81 9.96
C PHE A 77 -1.23 -2.85 10.86
N ALA A 78 -0.37 -3.86 10.66
CA ALA A 78 0.90 -3.93 11.37
C ALA A 78 1.80 -2.73 11.05
N ALA A 79 1.84 -2.30 9.78
CA ALA A 79 2.63 -1.15 9.34
C ALA A 79 2.15 0.17 9.96
N ILE A 80 0.84 0.40 10.05
CA ILE A 80 0.32 1.63 10.68
C ILE A 80 0.55 1.62 12.19
N ILE A 81 0.41 0.48 12.87
CA ILE A 81 0.77 0.36 14.30
C ILE A 81 2.26 0.62 14.49
N GLY A 82 3.10 -0.01 13.67
CA GLY A 82 4.55 0.20 13.70
C GLY A 82 4.90 1.67 13.52
N TRP A 83 4.26 2.36 12.57
CA TRP A 83 4.45 3.79 12.37
C TRP A 83 4.02 4.63 13.58
N LEU A 84 2.88 4.31 14.21
CA LEU A 84 2.38 5.08 15.35
C LEU A 84 3.24 4.90 16.62
N ILE A 85 3.81 3.71 16.82
CA ILE A 85 4.63 3.40 17.99
C ILE A 85 6.08 3.85 17.77
N ILE A 86 6.67 3.46 16.65
CA ILE A 86 8.11 3.62 16.37
C ILE A 86 8.39 4.94 15.65
N GLY A 87 7.45 5.42 14.84
CA GLY A 87 7.63 6.62 14.02
C GLY A 87 8.00 7.88 14.81
N PRO A 88 7.33 8.22 15.92
CA PRO A 88 7.68 9.41 16.72
C PRO A 88 9.09 9.33 17.29
N PHE A 89 9.54 8.14 17.68
CA PHE A 89 10.89 7.90 18.18
C PHE A 89 11.92 8.05 17.05
N ALA A 90 11.70 7.38 15.91
CA ALA A 90 12.60 7.44 14.77
C ALA A 90 12.74 8.88 14.23
N ALA A 91 11.64 9.61 14.12
CA ALA A 91 11.65 11.02 13.72
C ALA A 91 12.47 11.88 14.68
N GLY A 92 12.29 11.70 16.01
CA GLY A 92 13.08 12.43 17.01
C GLY A 92 14.58 12.13 16.94
N VAL A 93 14.97 10.88 16.69
CA VAL A 93 16.39 10.49 16.53
C VAL A 93 17.00 11.09 15.27
N MET A 94 16.34 10.97 14.11
CA MET A 94 16.82 11.53 12.85
C MET A 94 16.95 13.05 12.90
N GLU A 95 15.95 13.70 13.50
CA GLU A 95 15.95 15.14 13.69
C GLU A 95 17.06 15.59 14.64
N GLY A 96 17.25 14.92 15.77
CA GLY A 96 18.36 15.23 16.68
C GLY A 96 19.73 15.10 16.02
N PHE A 97 19.91 14.08 15.18
CA PHE A 97 21.16 13.88 14.44
C PHE A 97 21.40 14.99 13.40
N ASN A 98 20.38 15.33 12.59
CA ASN A 98 20.49 16.39 11.58
C ASN A 98 20.68 17.76 12.22
N ALA A 99 19.95 18.06 13.30
CA ALA A 99 20.07 19.31 14.04
C ALA A 99 21.48 19.52 14.62
N ALA A 100 22.07 18.45 15.18
CA ALA A 100 23.45 18.47 15.66
C ALA A 100 24.47 18.70 14.53
N HIS A 101 24.21 18.19 13.33
CA HIS A 101 25.09 18.38 12.16
C HIS A 101 24.98 19.78 11.56
N GLU A 102 23.77 20.35 11.56
CA GLU A 102 23.47 21.66 10.97
C GLU A 102 23.63 22.82 11.96
N GLY A 103 23.94 22.55 13.24
CA GLY A 103 24.08 23.57 14.28
C GLY A 103 22.78 24.31 14.59
N ARG A 104 21.64 23.68 14.34
CA ARG A 104 20.29 24.23 14.55
C ARG A 104 19.59 23.52 15.70
N GLU A 105 18.50 24.11 16.20
CA GLU A 105 17.63 23.40 17.15
C GLU A 105 16.76 22.35 16.45
N ALA A 106 16.46 21.27 17.17
CA ALA A 106 15.60 20.19 16.69
C ALA A 106 14.14 20.65 16.64
N GLU A 107 13.51 20.60 15.47
CA GLU A 107 12.16 21.11 15.22
C GLU A 107 11.18 19.96 14.97
N ARG A 108 10.57 19.41 16.03
CA ARG A 108 9.81 18.16 15.95
C ARG A 108 8.80 18.10 14.78
N ASN A 109 9.19 17.50 13.66
CA ASN A 109 8.39 17.38 12.44
C ASN A 109 7.99 15.92 12.20
N PHE A 110 6.96 15.45 12.92
CA PHE A 110 6.41 14.12 12.73
C PHE A 110 5.16 14.14 11.84
N SER A 111 5.23 13.50 10.66
CA SER A 111 4.09 13.37 9.76
C SER A 111 3.20 12.19 10.14
N TYR A 112 2.06 12.48 10.75
CA TYR A 112 1.00 11.47 10.96
C TYR A 112 0.43 10.94 9.64
N ALA A 113 0.41 11.78 8.61
CA ALA A 113 -0.11 11.41 7.28
C ALA A 113 0.76 10.35 6.60
N ALA A 114 2.07 10.34 6.83
CA ALA A 114 2.99 9.38 6.24
C ALA A 114 2.65 7.92 6.63
N GLY A 115 2.06 7.68 7.80
CA GLY A 115 1.64 6.35 8.23
C GLY A 115 0.60 5.70 7.30
N SER A 116 -0.26 6.51 6.67
CA SER A 116 -1.19 6.01 5.64
C SER A 116 -0.47 5.57 4.37
N GLY A 117 0.62 6.23 3.99
CA GLY A 117 1.48 5.81 2.89
C GLY A 117 2.15 4.46 3.18
N PHE A 118 2.73 4.31 4.38
CA PHE A 118 3.35 3.05 4.81
C PHE A 118 2.38 1.87 4.81
N SER A 119 1.14 2.08 5.28
CA SER A 119 0.13 1.01 5.32
C SER A 119 -0.30 0.57 3.92
N ILE A 120 -0.46 1.51 2.98
CA ILE A 120 -0.79 1.21 1.59
C ILE A 120 0.36 0.46 0.90
N ILE A 121 1.61 0.90 1.10
CA ILE A 121 2.80 0.21 0.57
C ILE A 121 2.84 -1.22 1.10
N ALA A 122 2.70 -1.39 2.42
CA ALA A 122 2.71 -2.71 3.05
C ALA A 122 1.59 -3.62 2.52
N PHE A 123 0.38 -3.09 2.31
CA PHE A 123 -0.72 -3.83 1.70
C PHE A 123 -0.32 -4.40 0.34
N TYR A 124 0.09 -3.56 -0.60
CA TYR A 124 0.36 -3.98 -1.97
C TYR A 124 1.61 -4.85 -2.08
N VAL A 125 2.65 -4.56 -1.30
CA VAL A 125 3.88 -5.36 -1.27
C VAL A 125 3.58 -6.76 -0.75
N VAL A 126 2.96 -6.89 0.43
CA VAL A 126 2.69 -8.22 1.01
C VAL A 126 1.67 -8.99 0.19
N PHE A 127 0.64 -8.32 -0.34
CA PHE A 127 -0.31 -8.95 -1.26
C PHE A 127 0.41 -9.61 -2.46
N ASN A 128 1.30 -8.87 -3.12
CA ASN A 128 2.01 -9.39 -4.30
C ASN A 128 3.12 -10.37 -3.96
N ILE A 129 3.82 -10.22 -2.83
CA ILE A 129 4.77 -11.24 -2.34
C ILE A 129 4.02 -12.56 -2.10
N LYS A 130 2.93 -12.54 -1.34
CA LYS A 130 2.16 -13.76 -1.04
C LYS A 130 1.58 -14.40 -2.30
N ARG A 131 1.24 -13.57 -3.30
CA ARG A 131 0.85 -14.06 -4.62
C ARG A 131 1.96 -14.87 -5.29
N LEU A 132 3.21 -14.38 -5.24
CA LEU A 132 4.37 -15.00 -5.87
C LEU A 132 4.90 -16.23 -5.10
N THR A 133 4.84 -16.20 -3.77
CA THR A 133 5.33 -17.30 -2.92
C THR A 133 4.36 -18.46 -2.79
N GLY A 134 3.15 -18.32 -3.34
CA GLY A 134 2.05 -19.27 -3.14
C GLY A 134 1.39 -19.08 -1.77
N ALA A 135 0.06 -19.15 -1.73
CA ALA A 135 -0.67 -19.38 -0.50
C ALA A 135 -0.82 -20.90 -0.36
N LEU A 136 0.22 -21.55 0.17
CA LEU A 136 0.11 -22.92 0.67
C LEU A 136 -0.78 -22.96 1.91
#